data_AF-A0A1Q7PRU6-F1
#
_entry.id   AF-A0A1Q7PRU6-F1
#
_cell.length_a   1.000
_cell.length_b   1.000
_cell.length_c   1.000
_cell.angle_alpha   90.00
_cell.angle_beta   90.00
_cell.angle_gamma   90.00
#
_symmetry.space_group_name_H-M   'P 1'
#
loop_
_entity.id
_entity.type
_entity.pdbx_description
1 polymer ?
#
loop_
_entity_poly.entity_id
_entity_poly.type
_entity_poly.pdbx_seq_one_letter_code
_entity_poly.pdbx_strand_id
1 'polypeptide(L)'
;MSISFNPLKFRMPQRATLSLQVGNPLGAADLLLHGNNNLRGWGQFSFPDPTLLAVRGFDPQTQRYKYDVNQRFGSTQPALTAVRAPVTVTAMMRFDLGPTRERQALTQQLDRGRTLKGTKTPEPMIKAIYGNGGIPNPLSTILRQADTLELTGPQADSIATMNRRYVISLDSIWSPVARYLAALPDKYNKDEAYARYQRAREASVDMLIRLVPQIKRLLTPEQRRKLPAFVASYLDTRYLASIRSGTAGAGNGPMMFPGGFNVPVGPGMRDAGGGGQVIIIRN
;
A
#
# COMPACT_ATOMS: atom_id res chain seq x y z
N MET A 1 -5.33 -3.76 -15.43
CA MET A 1 -5.51 -4.34 -14.08
C MET A 1 -4.16 -4.45 -13.40
N SER A 2 -4.03 -4.14 -12.11
CA SER A 2 -2.76 -4.23 -11.37
C SER A 2 -2.91 -5.13 -10.14
N ILE A 3 -2.00 -6.09 -9.97
CA ILE A 3 -1.94 -7.01 -8.84
C ILE A 3 -0.61 -6.79 -8.14
N SER A 4 -0.63 -6.52 -6.83
CA SER A 4 0.57 -6.38 -6.01
C SER A 4 0.71 -7.57 -5.05
N PHE A 5 1.91 -8.14 -4.96
CA PHE A 5 2.18 -9.27 -4.07
C PHE A 5 2.68 -8.79 -2.70
N ASN A 6 2.19 -9.42 -1.63
CA ASN A 6 2.70 -9.18 -0.28
C ASN A 6 4.02 -9.95 -0.09
N PRO A 7 5.15 -9.27 0.16
CA PRO A 7 6.48 -9.91 0.22
C PRO A 7 6.58 -10.99 1.31
N LEU A 8 5.83 -10.88 2.40
CA LEU A 8 5.86 -11.83 3.51
C LEU A 8 5.25 -13.19 3.18
N LYS A 9 4.26 -13.23 2.27
CA LYS A 9 3.69 -14.50 1.81
C LYS A 9 4.62 -15.24 0.85
N PHE A 10 5.51 -14.51 0.18
CA PHE A 10 6.45 -15.06 -0.80
C PHE A 10 7.88 -15.23 -0.27
N ARG A 11 8.09 -15.13 1.07
CA ARG A 11 9.42 -15.17 1.71
C ARG A 11 10.43 -14.20 1.08
N MET A 12 9.95 -13.12 0.47
CA MET A 12 10.82 -12.07 -0.04
C MET A 12 11.26 -11.17 1.13
N PRO A 13 12.46 -10.56 1.06
CA PRO A 13 12.85 -9.54 2.01
C PRO A 13 11.75 -8.47 2.09
N GLN A 14 11.44 -7.97 3.29
CA GLN A 14 10.48 -6.86 3.48
C GLN A 14 10.87 -5.58 2.71
N ARG A 15 11.95 -5.56 1.94
CA ARG A 15 12.39 -4.42 1.13
C ARG A 15 12.09 -4.57 -0.36
N ALA A 16 11.51 -5.70 -0.78
CA ALA A 16 11.13 -5.97 -2.16
C ALA A 16 9.62 -5.89 -2.34
N THR A 17 9.14 -5.17 -3.35
CA THR A 17 7.73 -5.18 -3.77
C THR A 17 7.65 -5.64 -5.22
N LEU A 18 6.83 -6.65 -5.49
CA LEU A 18 6.55 -7.13 -6.84
C LEU A 18 5.11 -6.78 -7.21
N SER A 19 4.92 -6.16 -8.37
CA SER A 19 3.60 -5.93 -8.95
C SER A 19 3.54 -6.37 -10.42
N LEU A 20 2.38 -6.88 -10.81
CA LEU A 20 2.06 -7.26 -12.18
C LEU A 20 0.92 -6.39 -12.67
N GLN A 21 1.10 -5.80 -13.84
CA GLN A 21 0.06 -5.04 -14.53
C GLN A 21 -0.26 -5.70 -15.86
N VAL A 22 -1.54 -5.95 -16.08
CA VAL A 22 -2.07 -6.51 -17.34
C VAL A 22 -2.83 -5.41 -18.08
N GLY A 23 -2.35 -5.08 -19.28
CA GLY A 23 -3.04 -4.29 -20.29
C GLY A 23 -3.91 -5.20 -21.16
N ASN A 24 -5.13 -4.73 -21.48
CA ASN A 24 -6.17 -5.51 -22.15
C ASN A 24 -6.49 -6.87 -21.48
N PRO A 25 -7.03 -6.89 -20.25
CA PRO A 25 -7.34 -8.13 -19.53
C PRO A 25 -8.42 -8.98 -20.23
N LEU A 26 -9.34 -8.35 -20.97
CA LEU A 26 -10.37 -9.07 -21.72
C LEU A 26 -9.76 -9.83 -22.91
N GLY A 27 -8.84 -9.22 -23.64
CA GLY A 27 -8.06 -9.91 -24.68
C GLY A 27 -7.18 -11.01 -24.11
N ALA A 28 -6.63 -10.83 -22.91
CA ALA A 28 -5.89 -11.89 -22.22
C ALA A 28 -6.76 -13.09 -21.88
N ALA A 29 -7.98 -12.86 -21.38
CA ALA A 29 -8.94 -13.93 -21.09
C ALA A 29 -9.39 -14.68 -22.34
N ASP A 30 -9.60 -13.95 -23.44
CA ASP A 30 -9.95 -14.54 -24.73
C ASP A 30 -8.83 -15.45 -25.28
N LEU A 31 -7.58 -14.99 -25.17
CA LEU A 31 -6.41 -15.80 -25.54
C LEU A 31 -6.23 -17.02 -24.64
N LEU A 32 -6.53 -16.92 -23.35
CA LEU A 32 -6.44 -18.05 -22.42
C LEU A 32 -7.54 -19.09 -22.63
N LEU A 33 -8.77 -18.65 -22.92
CA LEU A 33 -9.94 -19.55 -23.04
C LEU A 33 -10.10 -20.14 -24.43
N HIS A 34 -9.81 -19.37 -25.47
CA HIS A 34 -10.03 -19.81 -26.85
C HIS A 34 -8.73 -20.10 -27.60
N GLY A 35 -7.58 -19.78 -27.00
CA GLY A 35 -6.27 -19.97 -27.64
C GLY A 35 -6.06 -19.02 -28.82
N ASN A 36 -4.85 -19.07 -29.38
CA ASN A 36 -4.48 -18.17 -30.49
C ASN A 36 -5.30 -18.43 -31.77
N ASN A 37 -5.81 -19.65 -31.94
CA ASN A 37 -6.47 -20.10 -33.16
C ASN A 37 -7.99 -19.82 -33.19
N ASN A 38 -8.60 -19.41 -32.07
CA ASN A 38 -10.04 -19.18 -31.99
C ASN A 38 -10.42 -17.94 -31.15
N LEU A 39 -9.60 -16.89 -31.22
CA LEU A 39 -9.85 -15.64 -30.51
C LEU A 39 -11.22 -15.04 -30.89
N ARG A 40 -12.04 -14.74 -29.88
CA ARG A 40 -13.36 -14.10 -30.03
C ARG A 40 -13.28 -12.58 -30.19
N GLY A 41 -12.10 -12.00 -30.05
CA GLY A 41 -11.86 -10.56 -30.17
C GLY A 41 -12.23 -9.78 -28.91
N TRP A 42 -12.24 -10.40 -27.73
CA TRP A 42 -12.56 -9.66 -26.51
C TRP A 42 -11.50 -8.58 -26.23
N GLY A 43 -11.94 -7.43 -25.75
CA GLY A 43 -11.05 -6.29 -25.49
C GLY A 43 -10.42 -5.68 -26.74
N GLN A 44 -10.91 -6.01 -27.94
CA GLN A 44 -10.62 -5.29 -29.17
C GLN A 44 -11.63 -4.17 -29.36
N PHE A 45 -11.19 -3.05 -29.94
CA PHE A 45 -12.09 -1.98 -30.36
C PHE A 45 -12.65 -2.33 -31.74
N SER A 46 -13.98 -2.35 -31.89
CA SER A 46 -14.61 -2.46 -33.20
C SER A 46 -14.75 -1.07 -33.81
N PHE A 47 -14.03 -0.83 -34.90
CA PHE A 47 -14.24 0.35 -35.73
C PHE A 47 -15.05 -0.07 -36.95
N PRO A 48 -16.35 0.29 -37.04
CA PRO A 48 -17.11 0.04 -38.25
C PRO A 48 -16.49 0.84 -39.41
N ASP A 49 -16.40 0.22 -40.59
CA ASP A 49 -15.96 0.94 -41.79
C ASP A 49 -16.97 2.06 -42.12
N PRO A 50 -16.55 3.34 -42.09
CA PRO A 50 -17.46 4.46 -42.30
C PRO A 50 -17.75 4.72 -43.78
N THR A 51 -17.08 4.03 -44.71
CA THR A 51 -17.18 4.30 -46.14
C THR A 51 -18.22 3.42 -46.82
N LEU A 52 -19.38 3.99 -47.13
CA LEU A 52 -20.48 3.27 -47.79
C LEU A 52 -20.22 3.01 -49.27
N LEU A 53 -19.64 3.99 -49.97
CA LEU A 53 -19.40 3.96 -51.41
C LEU A 53 -17.90 4.03 -51.69
N ALA A 54 -17.38 3.06 -52.42
CA ALA A 54 -16.00 3.05 -52.90
C ALA A 54 -15.98 3.41 -54.39
N VAL A 55 -15.10 4.32 -54.79
CA VAL A 55 -14.91 4.67 -56.21
C VAL A 55 -14.16 3.53 -56.90
N ARG A 56 -14.80 2.87 -57.88
CA ARG A 56 -14.17 1.80 -58.68
C ARG A 56 -13.45 2.31 -59.91
N GLY A 57 -13.87 3.46 -60.43
CA GLY A 57 -13.29 4.04 -61.62
C GLY A 57 -13.97 5.34 -62.02
N PHE A 58 -13.35 6.05 -62.95
CA PHE A 58 -13.86 7.27 -63.56
C PHE A 58 -14.27 6.96 -65.00
N ASP A 59 -15.48 7.36 -65.38
CA ASP A 59 -15.97 7.26 -66.75
C ASP A 59 -15.69 8.58 -67.47
N PRO A 60 -14.70 8.62 -68.40
CA PRO A 60 -14.28 9.86 -69.03
C PRO A 60 -15.28 10.38 -70.07
N GLN A 61 -16.22 9.56 -70.57
CA GLN A 61 -17.22 10.01 -71.54
C GLN A 61 -18.40 10.72 -70.87
N THR A 62 -18.75 10.30 -69.65
CA THR A 62 -19.83 10.92 -68.86
C THR A 62 -19.33 11.82 -67.74
N GLN A 63 -18.00 11.92 -67.57
CA GLN A 63 -17.31 12.64 -66.49
C GLN A 63 -17.82 12.29 -65.09
N ARG A 64 -18.19 11.03 -64.87
CA ARG A 64 -18.77 10.55 -63.62
C ARG A 64 -17.93 9.46 -62.99
N TYR A 65 -17.88 9.45 -61.67
CA TYR A 65 -17.30 8.36 -60.91
C TYR A 65 -18.29 7.19 -60.81
N LYS A 66 -17.80 5.98 -61.03
CA LYS A 66 -18.54 4.74 -60.79
C LYS A 66 -18.30 4.31 -59.36
N TYR A 67 -19.38 4.20 -58.60
CA TYR A 67 -19.37 3.79 -57.20
C TYR A 67 -19.82 2.34 -57.09
N ASP A 68 -19.16 1.59 -56.22
CA ASP A 68 -19.59 0.28 -55.78
C ASP A 68 -19.91 0.34 -54.28
N VAL A 69 -20.88 -0.44 -53.85
CA VAL A 69 -21.28 -0.46 -52.44
C VAL A 69 -20.25 -1.26 -51.67
N ASN A 70 -19.61 -0.64 -50.70
CA ASN A 70 -18.69 -1.33 -49.82
C ASN A 70 -19.50 -2.29 -48.94
N GLN A 71 -19.42 -3.59 -49.24
CA GLN A 71 -20.11 -4.63 -48.46
C GLN A 71 -19.62 -4.73 -47.01
N ARG A 72 -18.49 -4.08 -46.67
CA ARG A 72 -17.94 -4.03 -45.31
C ARG A 72 -18.41 -2.81 -44.53
N PHE A 73 -19.19 -1.92 -45.15
CA PHE A 73 -19.75 -0.75 -44.50
C PHE A 73 -20.52 -1.15 -43.23
N GLY A 74 -20.21 -0.50 -42.11
CA GLY A 74 -20.85 -0.81 -40.82
C GLY A 74 -20.49 -2.19 -40.22
N SER A 75 -19.62 -2.97 -40.86
CA SER A 75 -19.18 -4.27 -40.32
C SER A 75 -18.32 -4.04 -39.09
N THR A 76 -18.74 -4.64 -37.97
CA THR A 76 -18.02 -4.61 -36.68
C THR A 76 -17.21 -5.89 -36.45
N GLN A 77 -17.02 -6.72 -37.48
CA GLN A 77 -16.29 -7.99 -37.36
C GLN A 77 -14.84 -7.75 -36.91
N PRO A 78 -14.43 -8.23 -35.72
CA PRO A 78 -13.08 -8.03 -35.20
C PRO A 78 -12.00 -8.65 -36.09
N ALA A 79 -12.35 -9.68 -36.87
CA ALA A 79 -11.46 -10.35 -37.81
C ALA A 79 -11.01 -9.46 -38.98
N LEU A 80 -11.79 -8.43 -39.33
CA LEU A 80 -11.51 -7.50 -40.42
C LEU A 80 -10.77 -6.23 -39.94
N THR A 81 -10.61 -6.04 -38.63
CA THR A 81 -9.92 -4.88 -38.05
C THR A 81 -8.41 -5.15 -38.01
N ALA A 82 -7.63 -4.38 -38.77
CA ALA A 82 -6.16 -4.55 -38.87
C ALA A 82 -5.41 -4.13 -37.59
N VAL A 83 -5.98 -3.21 -36.80
CA VAL A 83 -5.37 -2.70 -35.58
C VAL A 83 -5.89 -3.49 -34.39
N ARG A 84 -5.03 -4.35 -33.81
CA ARG A 84 -5.33 -5.11 -32.59
C ARG A 84 -4.73 -4.41 -31.37
N ALA A 85 -5.51 -4.28 -30.30
CA ALA A 85 -5.01 -3.88 -29.00
C ALA A 85 -4.20 -5.04 -28.41
N PRO A 86 -2.87 -4.91 -28.24
CA PRO A 86 -2.04 -5.99 -27.73
C PRO A 86 -2.32 -6.28 -26.26
N VAL A 87 -2.17 -7.54 -25.86
CA VAL A 87 -2.14 -7.94 -24.45
C VAL A 87 -0.72 -7.69 -23.95
N THR A 88 -0.56 -6.78 -22.98
CA THR A 88 0.75 -6.44 -22.41
C THR A 88 0.79 -6.84 -20.94
N VAL A 89 1.83 -7.56 -20.52
CA VAL A 89 2.09 -7.88 -19.11
C VAL A 89 3.34 -7.15 -18.67
N THR A 90 3.22 -6.26 -17.69
CA THR A 90 4.33 -5.51 -17.11
C THR A 90 4.60 -6.01 -15.70
N ALA A 91 5.81 -6.49 -15.44
CA ALA A 91 6.28 -6.84 -14.11
C ALA A 91 7.15 -5.70 -13.56
N MET A 92 6.80 -5.16 -12.41
CA MET A 92 7.57 -4.13 -11.72
C MET A 92 8.10 -4.69 -10.40
N MET A 93 9.43 -4.65 -10.24
CA MET A 93 10.09 -4.97 -8.99
C MET A 93 10.68 -3.68 -8.41
N ARG A 94 10.26 -3.32 -7.20
CA ARG A 94 10.84 -2.21 -6.42
C ARG A 94 11.67 -2.78 -5.29
N PHE A 95 12.89 -2.28 -5.13
CA PHE A 95 13.77 -2.66 -4.05
C PHE A 95 14.26 -1.43 -3.29
N ASP A 96 14.00 -1.36 -1.99
CA ASP A 96 14.40 -0.24 -1.15
C ASP A 96 15.88 -0.36 -0.74
N LEU A 97 16.76 0.32 -1.48
CA LEU A 97 18.18 0.45 -1.17
C LEU A 97 18.41 1.59 -0.17
N GLY A 98 18.92 1.26 1.02
CA GLY A 98 19.29 2.23 2.06
C GLY A 98 18.55 2.07 3.40
N PRO A 99 18.83 2.94 4.39
CA PRO A 99 18.14 2.93 5.68
C PRO A 99 16.62 3.06 5.48
N THR A 100 15.82 2.33 6.26
CA THR A 100 14.36 2.46 6.20
C THR A 100 13.94 3.89 6.52
N ARG A 101 12.79 4.35 5.99
CA ARG A 101 12.25 5.67 6.32
C ARG A 101 12.11 5.88 7.84
N GLU A 102 11.69 4.83 8.55
CA GLU A 102 11.60 4.82 10.02
C GLU A 102 12.97 5.03 10.70
N ARG A 103 14.01 4.33 10.22
CA ARG A 103 15.38 4.53 10.69
C ARG A 103 15.89 5.94 10.39
N GLN A 104 15.59 6.46 9.20
CA GLN A 104 15.96 7.83 8.82
C GLN A 104 15.27 8.87 9.72
N ALA A 105 13.97 8.73 9.97
CA ALA A 105 13.22 9.63 10.83
C ALA A 105 13.74 9.60 12.29
N LEU A 106 13.98 8.40 12.84
CA LEU A 106 14.61 8.24 14.15
C LEU A 106 15.98 8.91 14.19
N THR A 107 16.81 8.65 13.18
CA THR A 107 18.15 9.22 13.09
C THR A 107 18.11 10.75 13.02
N GLN A 108 17.27 11.33 12.16
CA GLN A 108 17.11 12.78 12.04
C GLN A 108 16.62 13.42 13.33
N GLN A 109 15.68 12.79 14.02
CA GLN A 109 15.15 13.28 15.30
C GLN A 109 16.20 13.22 16.41
N LEU A 110 17.03 12.18 16.45
CA LEU A 110 18.12 12.06 17.41
C LEU A 110 19.31 12.96 17.07
N ASP A 111 19.62 13.13 15.79
CA ASP A 111 20.70 14.00 15.31
C ASP A 111 20.42 15.49 15.61
N ARG A 112 19.15 15.88 15.75
CA ARG A 112 18.75 17.25 16.13
C ARG A 112 19.28 17.63 17.51
N GLY A 113 20.04 18.73 17.57
CA GLY A 113 20.70 19.20 18.80
C GLY A 113 21.89 18.35 19.23
N ARG A 114 22.42 17.53 18.31
CA ARG A 114 23.65 16.75 18.47
C ARG A 114 24.59 17.05 17.30
N THR A 115 24.26 16.52 16.12
CA THR A 115 25.00 16.70 14.87
C THR A 115 24.34 17.72 13.95
N LEU A 116 23.01 17.86 14.03
CA LEU A 116 22.22 18.84 13.32
C LEU A 116 21.86 20.01 14.25
N LYS A 117 21.75 21.22 13.67
CA LYS A 117 21.33 22.42 14.41
C LYS A 117 19.94 22.21 15.04
N GLY A 118 19.78 22.63 16.29
CA GLY A 118 18.51 22.59 17.02
C GLY A 118 18.68 22.22 18.48
N THR A 119 17.57 21.94 19.16
CA THR A 119 17.55 21.51 20.56
C THR A 119 17.44 19.99 20.64
N LYS A 120 18.24 19.39 21.52
CA LYS A 120 18.20 17.96 21.81
C LYS A 120 16.81 17.56 22.33
N THR A 121 16.21 16.55 21.72
CA THR A 121 14.87 16.09 22.10
C THR A 121 14.90 15.53 23.53
N PRO A 122 14.10 16.07 24.48
CA PRO A 122 14.09 15.60 25.86
C PRO A 122 13.36 14.25 26.00
N GLU A 123 13.67 13.48 27.04
CA GLU A 123 13.08 12.15 27.29
C GLU A 123 11.53 12.12 27.22
N PRO A 124 10.80 13.07 27.85
CA PRO A 124 9.33 13.06 27.78
C PRO A 124 8.80 13.21 26.35
N MET A 125 9.50 13.95 25.49
CA MET A 125 9.12 14.14 24.10
C MET A 125 9.44 12.90 23.26
N ILE A 126 10.58 12.23 23.49
CA ILE A 126 10.89 10.93 22.86
C ILE A 126 9.82 9.90 23.25
N LYS A 127 9.44 9.86 24.52
CA LYS A 127 8.38 8.98 25.03
C LYS A 127 7.02 9.32 24.42
N ALA A 128 6.67 10.59 24.26
CA ALA A 128 5.41 10.99 23.60
C ALA A 128 5.37 10.57 22.12
N ILE A 129 6.50 10.67 21.41
CA ILE A 129 6.60 10.37 19.97
C ILE A 129 6.57 8.86 19.71
N TYR A 130 7.29 8.07 20.52
CA TYR A 130 7.48 6.64 20.28
C TYR A 130 6.75 5.72 21.26
N GLY A 131 6.21 6.22 22.37
CA GLY A 131 5.64 5.43 23.46
C GLY A 131 4.45 4.56 23.08
N ASN A 132 3.80 4.86 21.94
CA ASN A 132 2.74 4.02 21.37
C ASN A 132 3.27 2.95 20.39
N GLY A 133 4.58 2.72 20.33
CA GLY A 133 5.18 1.75 19.40
C GLY A 133 5.17 2.19 17.94
N GLY A 134 4.89 3.47 17.67
CA GLY A 134 4.64 3.95 16.30
C GLY A 134 3.36 3.37 15.69
N ILE A 135 2.42 2.91 16.51
CA ILE A 135 1.17 2.28 16.09
C ILE A 135 -0.01 2.91 16.86
N PRO A 136 -1.12 3.25 16.19
CA PRO A 136 -2.33 3.71 16.88
C PRO A 136 -2.85 2.64 17.84
N ASN A 137 -3.25 3.05 19.05
CA ASN A 137 -3.87 2.14 20.00
C ASN A 137 -5.33 1.86 19.56
N PRO A 138 -5.66 0.65 19.06
CA PRO A 138 -7.00 0.35 18.55
C PRO A 138 -8.04 0.30 19.68
N LEU A 139 -7.66 -0.12 20.89
CA LEU A 139 -8.55 -0.20 22.05
C LEU A 139 -9.07 1.19 22.43
N SER A 140 -8.17 2.18 22.49
CA SER A 140 -8.54 3.58 22.74
C SER A 140 -9.49 4.15 21.68
N THR A 141 -9.34 3.70 20.42
CA THR A 141 -10.19 4.17 19.32
C THR A 141 -11.56 3.51 19.36
N ILE A 142 -11.63 2.22 19.67
CA ILE A 142 -12.89 1.49 19.90
C ILE A 142 -13.67 2.14 21.05
N LEU A 143 -13.00 2.45 22.16
CA LEU A 143 -13.65 3.12 23.31
C LEU A 143 -14.16 4.53 22.97
N ARG A 144 -13.40 5.30 22.18
CA ARG A 144 -13.87 6.62 21.69
C ARG A 144 -15.07 6.52 20.76
N GLN A 145 -15.30 5.37 20.15
CA GLN A 145 -16.44 5.10 19.27
C GLN A 145 -17.48 4.20 19.95
N ALA A 146 -17.49 4.13 21.28
CA ALA A 146 -18.38 3.24 22.03
C ALA A 146 -19.85 3.44 21.64
N ASP A 147 -20.30 4.70 21.50
CA ASP A 147 -21.68 5.02 21.12
C ASP A 147 -22.00 4.60 19.69
N THR A 148 -21.10 4.87 18.73
CA THR A 148 -21.27 4.49 17.32
C THR A 148 -21.28 2.97 17.13
N LEU A 149 -20.50 2.27 17.95
CA LEU A 149 -20.42 0.81 17.96
C LEU A 149 -21.50 0.18 18.84
N GLU A 150 -22.32 0.97 19.55
CA GLU A 150 -23.34 0.50 20.49
C GLU A 150 -22.75 -0.55 21.45
N LEU A 151 -21.60 -0.25 22.05
CA LEU A 151 -20.95 -1.17 22.98
C LEU A 151 -21.81 -1.34 24.23
N THR A 152 -21.98 -2.58 24.68
CA THR A 152 -22.61 -2.85 25.98
C THR A 152 -21.69 -2.40 27.12
N GLY A 153 -22.25 -2.07 28.29
CA GLY A 153 -21.46 -1.74 29.49
C GLY A 153 -20.34 -2.76 29.76
N PRO A 154 -20.66 -4.08 29.82
CA PRO A 154 -19.64 -5.12 30.00
C PRO A 154 -18.57 -5.17 28.90
N GLN A 155 -18.94 -4.91 27.63
CA GLN A 155 -17.97 -4.83 26.53
C GLN A 155 -17.02 -3.63 26.72
N ALA A 156 -17.56 -2.45 27.03
CA ALA A 156 -16.79 -1.24 27.26
C ALA A 156 -15.82 -1.41 28.44
N ASP A 157 -16.28 -1.97 29.56
CA ASP A 157 -15.46 -2.22 30.76
C ASP A 157 -14.33 -3.22 30.48
N SER A 158 -14.62 -4.28 29.74
CA SER A 158 -13.62 -5.28 29.34
C SER A 158 -12.55 -4.65 28.44
N ILE A 159 -12.96 -3.84 27.46
CA ILE A 159 -12.04 -3.14 26.55
C ILE A 159 -11.23 -2.08 27.32
N ALA A 160 -11.83 -1.34 28.25
CA ALA A 160 -11.15 -0.36 29.09
C ALA A 160 -10.08 -1.01 29.98
N THR A 161 -10.41 -2.16 30.57
CA THR A 161 -9.47 -2.94 31.40
C THR A 161 -8.28 -3.44 30.56
N MET A 162 -8.55 -3.99 29.37
CA MET A 162 -7.48 -4.40 28.44
C MET A 162 -6.64 -3.21 27.97
N ASN A 163 -7.27 -2.08 27.67
CA ASN A 163 -6.59 -0.85 27.25
C ASN A 163 -5.63 -0.34 28.33
N ARG A 164 -6.08 -0.30 29.59
CA ARG A 164 -5.23 0.13 30.71
C ARG A 164 -4.01 -0.77 30.87
N ARG A 165 -4.19 -2.10 30.80
CA ARG A 165 -3.08 -3.06 30.85
C ARG A 165 -2.12 -2.87 29.67
N TYR A 166 -2.66 -2.69 28.47
CA TYR A 166 -1.87 -2.45 27.26
C TYR A 166 -1.02 -1.18 27.37
N VAL A 167 -1.60 -0.05 27.80
CA VAL A 167 -0.87 1.21 27.97
C VAL A 167 0.23 1.09 29.03
N ILE A 168 -0.03 0.42 30.16
CA ILE A 168 0.98 0.20 31.20
C ILE A 168 2.16 -0.64 30.68
N SER A 169 1.87 -1.70 29.92
CA SER A 169 2.93 -2.53 29.36
C SER A 169 3.73 -1.80 28.27
N LEU A 170 3.08 -1.00 27.43
CA LEU A 170 3.77 -0.12 26.49
C LEU A 170 4.68 0.86 27.23
N ASP A 171 4.22 1.45 28.32
CA ASP A 171 5.02 2.37 29.14
C ASP A 171 6.27 1.70 29.68
N SER A 172 6.15 0.45 30.17
CA SER A 172 7.27 -0.35 30.66
C SER A 172 8.29 -0.69 29.55
N ILE A 173 7.82 -0.94 28.32
CA ILE A 173 8.68 -1.21 27.16
C ILE A 173 9.41 0.07 26.72
N TRP A 174 8.71 1.19 26.64
CA TRP A 174 9.23 2.42 26.04
C TRP A 174 9.98 3.34 27.00
N SER A 175 9.70 3.29 28.30
CA SER A 175 10.42 4.09 29.31
C SER A 175 11.95 3.88 29.29
N PRO A 176 12.50 2.66 29.34
CA PRO A 176 13.95 2.46 29.29
C PRO A 176 14.55 2.87 27.93
N VAL A 177 13.79 2.72 26.84
CA VAL A 177 14.23 3.09 25.49
C VAL A 177 14.29 4.60 25.35
N ALA A 178 13.26 5.33 25.80
CA ALA A 178 13.21 6.78 25.78
C ALA A 178 14.34 7.39 26.61
N ARG A 179 14.58 6.87 27.81
CA ARG A 179 15.71 7.27 28.67
C ARG A 179 17.05 7.06 27.98
N TYR A 180 17.27 5.88 27.40
CA TYR A 180 18.49 5.58 26.65
C TYR A 180 18.68 6.55 25.48
N LEU A 181 17.66 6.74 24.65
CA LEU A 181 17.71 7.62 23.47
C LEU A 181 17.93 9.10 23.85
N ALA A 182 17.38 9.55 24.97
CA ALA A 182 17.63 10.89 25.50
C ALA A 182 19.06 11.03 26.04
N ALA A 183 19.59 10.00 26.71
CA ALA A 183 20.94 10.00 27.26
C ALA A 183 22.05 9.90 26.21
N LEU A 184 21.74 9.57 24.94
CA LEU A 184 22.76 9.42 23.90
C LEU A 184 23.64 10.68 23.75
N PRO A 185 24.98 10.50 23.66
CA PRO A 185 25.94 11.59 23.39
C PRO A 185 25.83 12.10 21.94
N ASP A 186 26.57 13.15 21.61
CA ASP A 186 26.52 13.79 20.29
C ASP A 186 26.97 12.85 19.17
N LYS A 187 27.99 12.03 19.45
CA LYS A 187 28.44 10.92 18.60
C LYS A 187 27.94 9.61 19.20
N TYR A 188 27.01 8.95 18.53
CA TYR A 188 26.42 7.70 19.00
C TYR A 188 26.33 6.66 17.89
N ASN A 189 26.18 5.39 18.28
CA ASN A 189 25.98 4.31 17.33
C ASN A 189 24.51 4.29 16.85
N LYS A 190 24.31 4.68 15.58
CA LYS A 190 22.98 4.73 14.93
C LYS A 190 22.35 3.35 14.78
N ASP A 191 23.15 2.31 14.56
CA ASP A 191 22.66 0.92 14.47
C ASP A 191 22.17 0.42 15.82
N GLU A 192 22.88 0.69 16.91
CA GLU A 192 22.47 0.28 18.25
C GLU A 192 21.20 0.99 18.69
N ALA A 193 21.11 2.31 18.48
CA ALA A 193 19.92 3.10 18.79
C ALA A 193 18.70 2.58 18.03
N TYR A 194 18.86 2.27 16.73
CA TYR A 194 17.79 1.70 15.93
C TYR A 194 17.42 0.27 16.36
N ALA A 195 18.39 -0.57 16.71
CA ALA A 195 18.12 -1.93 17.17
C ALA A 195 17.31 -1.95 18.48
N ARG A 196 17.62 -1.05 19.43
CA ARG A 196 16.84 -0.90 20.67
C ARG A 196 15.42 -0.41 20.40
N TYR A 197 15.26 0.55 19.49
CA TYR A 197 13.96 1.01 19.02
C TYR A 197 13.16 -0.12 18.36
N GLN A 198 13.79 -0.91 17.48
CA GLN A 198 13.15 -2.01 16.77
C GLN A 198 12.65 -3.09 17.72
N ARG A 199 13.47 -3.51 18.70
CA ARG A 199 13.04 -4.50 19.72
C ARG A 199 11.83 -4.02 20.52
N ALA A 200 11.78 -2.74 20.87
CA ALA A 200 10.67 -2.15 21.60
C ALA A 200 9.38 -2.13 20.76
N ARG A 201 9.51 -1.80 19.46
CA ARG A 201 8.41 -1.87 18.50
C ARG A 201 7.90 -3.31 18.35
N GLU A 202 8.79 -4.27 18.14
CA GLU A 202 8.44 -5.69 18.01
C GLU A 202 7.68 -6.19 19.25
N ALA A 203 8.16 -5.87 20.45
CA ALA A 203 7.49 -6.21 21.71
C ALA A 203 6.08 -5.57 21.81
N SER A 204 5.94 -4.32 21.38
CA SER A 204 4.66 -3.61 21.34
C SER A 204 3.66 -4.30 20.40
N VAL A 205 4.12 -4.66 19.19
CA VAL A 205 3.32 -5.37 18.19
C VAL A 205 2.93 -6.77 18.65
N ASP A 206 3.88 -7.51 19.24
CA ASP A 206 3.64 -8.86 19.75
C ASP A 206 2.58 -8.86 20.85
N MET A 207 2.59 -7.85 21.72
CA MET A 207 1.54 -7.68 22.72
C MET A 207 0.18 -7.42 22.07
N LEU A 208 0.12 -6.57 21.05
CA LEU A 208 -1.12 -6.30 20.35
C LEU A 208 -1.65 -7.56 19.62
N ILE A 209 -0.77 -8.33 18.96
CA ILE A 209 -1.12 -9.61 18.31
C ILE A 209 -1.78 -10.57 19.31
N ARG A 210 -1.28 -10.62 20.56
CA ARG A 210 -1.88 -11.45 21.62
C ARG A 210 -3.25 -10.96 22.08
N LEU A 211 -3.50 -9.64 22.03
CA LEU A 211 -4.77 -9.03 22.43
C LEU A 211 -5.86 -9.13 21.34
N VAL A 212 -5.48 -9.12 20.06
CA VAL A 212 -6.43 -9.13 18.93
C VAL A 212 -7.52 -10.23 19.04
N PRO A 213 -7.20 -11.51 19.33
CA PRO A 213 -8.22 -12.55 19.46
C PRO A 213 -9.25 -12.26 20.56
N GLN A 214 -8.81 -11.67 21.68
CA GLN A 214 -9.69 -11.31 22.79
C GLN A 214 -10.65 -10.18 22.38
N ILE A 215 -10.13 -9.14 21.72
CA ILE A 215 -10.93 -8.03 21.20
C ILE A 215 -11.98 -8.54 20.20
N LYS A 216 -11.58 -9.42 19.27
CA LYS A 216 -12.49 -9.96 18.25
C LYS A 216 -13.58 -10.88 18.81
N ARG A 217 -13.37 -11.47 20.00
CA ARG A 217 -14.38 -12.26 20.71
C ARG A 217 -15.38 -11.38 21.46
N LEU A 218 -14.94 -10.21 21.94
CA LEU A 218 -15.81 -9.26 22.63
C LEU A 218 -16.74 -8.52 21.66
N LEU A 219 -16.28 -8.21 20.45
CA LEU A 219 -17.08 -7.47 19.45
C LEU A 219 -17.91 -8.40 18.58
N THR A 220 -19.18 -8.04 18.34
CA THR A 220 -20.05 -8.80 17.42
C THR A 220 -19.58 -8.67 15.96
N PRO A 221 -20.03 -9.54 15.04
CA PRO A 221 -19.79 -9.36 13.60
C PRO A 221 -20.26 -8.00 13.07
N GLU A 222 -21.41 -7.48 13.52
CA GLU A 222 -21.94 -6.18 13.10
C GLU A 222 -21.04 -5.04 13.60
N GLN A 223 -20.65 -5.05 14.88
CA GLN A 223 -19.77 -4.05 15.47
C GLN A 223 -18.42 -4.01 14.74
N ARG A 224 -17.87 -5.17 14.38
CA ARG A 224 -16.62 -5.25 13.62
C ARG A 224 -16.70 -4.64 12.22
N ARG A 225 -17.88 -4.67 11.58
CA ARG A 225 -18.12 -4.04 10.28
C ARG A 225 -18.25 -2.52 10.38
N LYS A 226 -18.74 -2.01 11.51
CA LYS A 226 -18.83 -0.57 11.80
C LYS A 226 -17.47 0.07 12.13
N LEU A 227 -16.42 -0.72 12.38
CA LEU A 227 -15.08 -0.20 12.68
C LEU A 227 -14.47 0.54 11.48
N PRO A 228 -13.79 1.68 11.70
CA PRO A 228 -13.00 2.32 10.68
C PRO A 228 -11.94 1.38 10.08
N ALA A 229 -11.70 1.49 8.78
CA ALA A 229 -10.77 0.61 8.05
C ALA A 229 -9.37 0.56 8.68
N PHE A 230 -8.87 1.69 9.21
CA PHE A 230 -7.57 1.73 9.87
C PHE A 230 -7.55 0.91 11.16
N VAL A 231 -8.60 0.97 11.99
CA VAL A 231 -8.71 0.16 13.23
C VAL A 231 -8.84 -1.32 12.89
N ALA A 232 -9.69 -1.64 11.92
CA ALA A 232 -9.86 -3.01 11.45
C ALA A 232 -8.54 -3.64 10.98
N SER A 233 -7.67 -2.86 10.32
CA SER A 233 -6.34 -3.31 9.91
C SER A 233 -5.47 -3.67 11.11
N TYR A 234 -5.47 -2.87 12.17
CA TYR A 234 -4.74 -3.16 13.42
C TYR A 234 -5.37 -4.29 14.26
N LEU A 235 -6.54 -4.81 13.87
CA LEU A 235 -7.15 -6.03 14.42
C LEU A 235 -6.93 -7.27 13.52
N ASP A 236 -6.11 -7.15 12.48
CA ASP A 236 -5.65 -8.28 11.67
C ASP A 236 -4.24 -8.68 12.10
N THR A 237 -4.10 -9.90 12.63
CA THR A 237 -2.80 -10.45 13.06
C THR A 237 -1.81 -10.57 11.90
N ARG A 238 -2.29 -10.78 10.67
CA ARG A 238 -1.43 -10.84 9.47
C ARG A 238 -0.87 -9.46 9.14
N TYR A 239 -1.70 -8.43 9.24
CA TYR A 239 -1.25 -7.05 9.06
C TYR A 239 -0.26 -6.65 10.16
N LEU A 240 -0.56 -6.94 11.43
CA LEU A 240 0.35 -6.68 12.55
C LEU A 240 1.69 -7.41 12.37
N ALA A 241 1.67 -8.68 11.99
CA ALA A 241 2.89 -9.43 11.68
C ALA A 241 3.70 -8.79 10.54
N SER A 242 3.02 -8.14 9.58
CA SER A 242 3.69 -7.46 8.48
C SER A 242 4.41 -6.18 8.86
N ILE A 243 3.95 -5.48 9.89
CA ILE A 243 4.54 -4.24 10.39
C ILE A 243 5.38 -4.44 11.66
N ARG A 244 5.58 -5.69 12.08
CA ARG A 244 6.23 -6.09 13.34
C ARG A 244 7.64 -5.49 13.48
N SER A 245 8.48 -5.70 12.47
CA SER A 245 9.88 -5.30 12.44
C SER A 245 10.13 -3.90 11.86
N GLY A 246 9.07 -3.17 11.51
CA GLY A 246 9.14 -1.81 10.97
C GLY A 246 8.34 -1.64 9.68
N THR A 247 8.54 -0.50 9.01
CA THR A 247 7.79 -0.12 7.81
C THR A 247 8.47 -0.49 6.48
N ALA A 248 9.48 -1.35 6.50
CA ALA A 248 10.12 -1.83 5.27
C ALA A 248 9.07 -2.54 4.40
N GLY A 249 8.90 -2.09 3.15
CA GLY A 249 7.98 -2.71 2.17
C GLY A 249 6.50 -2.61 2.50
N ALA A 250 6.13 -1.86 3.54
CA ALA A 250 4.75 -1.46 3.81
C ALA A 250 4.32 -0.34 2.83
N GLY A 251 4.37 -0.62 1.52
CA GLY A 251 4.00 0.35 0.49
C GLY A 251 2.51 0.67 0.43
N ASN A 252 1.66 -0.13 1.09
CA ASN A 252 0.19 -0.12 0.89
C ASN A 252 -0.65 -0.02 2.18
N GLY A 253 -0.05 0.19 3.36
CA GLY A 253 -0.79 0.38 4.62
C GLY A 253 -0.94 1.86 5.00
N PRO A 254 -1.97 2.27 5.77
CA PRO A 254 -2.00 3.59 6.37
C PRO A 254 -0.81 3.75 7.32
N MET A 255 0.20 4.49 6.87
CA MET A 255 1.45 4.72 7.56
C MET A 255 1.33 5.95 8.46
N MET A 256 1.29 5.75 9.76
CA MET A 256 1.48 6.85 10.73
C MET A 256 2.94 6.92 11.11
N PHE A 257 3.57 8.06 10.80
CA PHE A 257 4.91 8.35 11.27
C PHE A 257 4.89 8.63 12.78
N PRO A 258 5.97 8.31 13.52
CA PRO A 258 6.13 8.75 14.89
C PRO A 258 5.95 10.27 14.97
N GLY A 259 4.99 10.73 15.77
CA GLY A 259 4.59 12.14 15.84
C GLY A 259 3.18 12.46 15.31
N GLY A 260 2.37 11.46 14.95
CA GLY A 260 0.93 11.65 14.69
C GLY A 260 0.58 12.32 13.36
N PHE A 261 1.56 12.55 12.49
CA PHE A 261 1.31 13.02 11.14
C PHE A 261 0.73 11.88 10.30
N ASN A 262 -0.59 11.96 10.10
CA ASN A 262 -1.29 11.25 9.04
C ASN A 262 -0.94 11.98 7.73
N VAL A 263 -0.03 11.44 6.94
CA VAL A 263 0.06 11.87 5.53
C VAL A 263 -0.98 11.02 4.80
N PRO A 264 -2.11 11.59 4.35
CA PRO A 264 -2.96 10.86 3.44
C PRO A 264 -2.09 10.56 2.22
N VAL A 265 -1.86 9.27 1.93
CA VAL A 265 -1.28 8.86 0.66
C VAL A 265 -2.36 9.13 -0.38
N GLY A 266 -2.42 10.40 -0.82
CA GLY A 266 -3.34 10.82 -1.86
C GLY A 266 -2.99 10.09 -3.16
N PRO A 267 -3.97 9.90 -4.07
CA PRO A 267 -3.74 9.20 -5.34
C PRO A 267 -2.63 9.82 -6.20
N GLY A 268 -2.26 11.08 -5.95
CA GLY A 268 -1.21 11.84 -6.65
C GLY A 268 0.19 11.83 -6.03
N MET A 269 0.42 11.17 -4.89
CA MET A 269 1.78 11.03 -4.28
C MET A 269 2.46 9.70 -4.69
N ARG A 270 2.04 9.12 -5.81
CA ARG A 270 2.57 7.83 -6.31
C ARG A 270 3.99 7.94 -6.89
N ASP A 271 4.44 9.14 -7.26
CA ASP A 271 5.68 9.35 -8.03
C ASP A 271 6.69 10.35 -7.44
N ALA A 272 6.55 10.78 -6.19
CA ALA A 272 7.59 11.59 -5.53
C ALA A 272 8.68 10.69 -4.92
N GLY A 273 9.30 9.86 -5.75
CA GLY A 273 10.50 9.10 -5.43
C GLY A 273 11.61 9.53 -6.38
N GLY A 274 12.50 10.42 -5.91
CA GLY A 274 13.72 10.77 -6.62
C GLY A 274 14.59 9.54 -6.84
N GLY A 275 14.42 8.89 -7.97
CA GLY A 275 15.24 7.79 -8.45
C GLY A 275 15.55 8.07 -9.92
N GLY A 276 16.79 8.47 -10.19
CA GLY A 276 17.25 8.73 -11.55
C GLY A 276 17.00 7.51 -12.44
N GLN A 277 16.26 7.73 -13.52
CA GLN A 277 16.10 6.78 -14.61
C GLN A 277 17.47 6.60 -15.28
N VAL A 278 18.16 5.49 -15.02
CA VAL A 278 19.28 5.07 -15.87
C VAL A 278 18.70 4.20 -16.97
N ILE A 279 18.41 4.84 -18.10
CA ILE A 279 18.06 4.16 -19.35
C ILE A 279 19.37 3.64 -19.93
N ILE A 280 19.63 2.34 -19.80
CA ILE A 280 20.71 1.68 -20.55
C ILE A 280 20.14 1.35 -21.93
N ILE A 281 20.40 2.25 -22.88
CA ILE A 281 20.21 1.95 -24.30
C ILE A 281 21.38 1.05 -24.70
N ARG A 282 21.09 -0.21 -25.06
CA ARG A 282 22.03 -1.02 -25.83
C ARG A 282 21.79 -0.70 -27.30
N ASN A 283 22.81 -0.14 -27.95
CA ASN A 283 22.86 0.02 -29.40
C ASN A 283 22.83 -1.35 -30.09
#